data_AF-A0A251X5C9-F1
#
_entry.id   AF-A0A251X5C9-F1
#
_cell.length_a   1.000
_cell.length_b   1.000
_cell.length_c   1.000
_cell.angle_alpha   90.00
_cell.angle_beta   90.00
_cell.angle_gamma   90.00
#
_symmetry.space_group_name_H-M   'P 1'
#
loop_
_entity.id
_entity.type
_entity.pdbx_description
1 polymer ?
#
loop_
_entity_poly.entity_id
_entity_poly.type
_entity_poly.pdbx_seq_one_letter_code
_entity_poly.pdbx_strand_id
1 'polypeptide(L)'
;MTIATHSLPRAARRRTAEPLRPPWAADDFLQKCAHCGDCVRACPEGVLEKDKRGRPFLNLEAGTCTFCQACVRVCSTGALFSDAEQEPRVIS
;
A
#
# COMPACT_ATOMS: atom_id res chain seq x y z
N MET A 1 16.32 8.00 51.24
CA MET A 1 15.27 8.00 50.21
C MET A 1 15.91 8.39 48.89
N THR A 2 16.41 7.41 48.13
CA THR A 2 17.09 7.66 46.84
C THR A 2 16.12 7.26 45.74
N ILE A 3 15.65 8.25 44.99
CA ILE A 3 14.70 8.04 43.90
C ILE A 3 15.48 7.41 42.75
N ALA A 4 15.12 6.19 42.37
CA ALA A 4 15.72 5.49 41.23
C ALA A 4 15.30 6.22 39.94
N THR A 5 16.26 6.85 39.27
CA THR A 5 16.09 7.41 37.93
C THR A 5 15.88 6.26 36.95
N HIS A 6 14.62 5.97 36.60
CA HIS A 6 14.29 5.05 35.51
C HIS A 6 14.84 5.65 34.20
N SER A 7 16.07 5.25 33.86
CA SER A 7 16.69 5.54 32.59
C SER A 7 15.99 4.69 31.53
N LEU A 8 15.12 5.31 30.74
CA LEU A 8 14.51 4.67 29.58
C LEU A 8 15.63 4.26 28.59
N PRO A 9 15.68 3.02 28.09
CA PRO A 9 16.74 2.57 27.20
C PRO A 9 16.68 3.33 25.86
N ARG A 10 17.84 3.85 25.46
CA ARG A 10 18.09 4.44 24.15
C ARG A 10 17.90 3.35 23.08
N ALA A 11 17.17 3.71 22.01
CA ALA A 11 17.01 2.99 20.73
C ALA A 11 15.66 2.30 20.49
N ALA A 12 14.56 3.05 20.53
CA ALA A 12 13.52 2.83 19.53
C ALA A 12 14.13 3.20 18.17
N ARG A 13 14.63 2.20 17.42
CA ARG A 13 15.02 2.38 16.02
C ARG A 13 13.88 3.14 15.35
N ARG A 14 14.17 4.32 14.79
CA ARG A 14 13.31 4.91 13.76
C ARG A 14 13.22 3.85 12.67
N ARG A 15 12.12 3.11 12.64
CA ARG A 15 11.69 2.41 11.42
C ARG A 15 11.60 3.54 10.41
N THR A 16 12.54 3.59 9.46
CA THR A 16 12.30 4.32 8.22
C THR A 16 10.89 3.97 7.80
N ALA A 17 10.00 4.95 7.76
CA ALA A 17 8.59 4.72 7.48
C ALA A 17 8.51 3.99 6.14
N GLU A 18 8.18 2.70 6.17
CA GLU A 18 7.97 1.92 4.96
C GLU A 18 6.87 2.64 4.17
N PRO A 19 7.02 2.85 2.84
CA PRO A 19 6.00 3.52 2.05
C PRO A 19 4.63 2.87 2.26
N LEU A 20 3.60 3.69 2.41
CA LEU A 20 2.23 3.21 2.58
C LEU A 20 1.83 2.41 1.35
N ARG A 21 1.43 1.15 1.54
CA ARG A 21 0.95 0.33 0.41
C ARG A 21 -0.43 0.81 -0.04
N PRO A 22 -0.78 0.62 -1.33
CA PRO A 22 -2.14 0.85 -1.80
C PRO A 22 -3.16 -0.02 -1.03
N PRO A 23 -4.42 0.41 -0.86
CA PRO A 23 -5.41 -0.26 0.01
C PRO A 23 -5.70 -1.72 -0.33
N TRP A 24 -5.63 -2.09 -1.62
CA TRP A 24 -5.90 -3.43 -2.14
C TRP A 24 -4.66 -4.24 -2.45
N ALA A 25 -3.51 -3.88 -1.86
CA ALA A 25 -2.30 -4.67 -2.02
C ALA A 25 -2.51 -6.08 -1.44
N ALA A 26 -2.29 -7.11 -2.26
CA ALA A 26 -2.31 -8.49 -1.82
C ALA A 26 -1.23 -8.74 -0.73
N ASP A 27 -1.40 -9.80 0.06
CA ASP A 27 -0.43 -10.18 1.10
C ASP A 27 0.97 -10.44 0.48
N ASP A 28 0.97 -11.10 -0.68
CA ASP A 28 2.15 -11.40 -1.50
C ASP A 28 2.44 -10.31 -2.56
N PHE A 29 1.99 -9.07 -2.35
CA PHE A 29 2.15 -7.94 -3.28
C PHE A 29 3.57 -7.79 -3.85
N LEU A 30 4.60 -7.98 -3.01
CA LEU A 30 6.00 -7.83 -3.42
C LEU A 30 6.45 -8.89 -4.45
N GLN A 31 5.79 -10.05 -4.49
CA GLN A 31 6.06 -11.12 -5.45
C GLN A 31 5.26 -10.94 -6.74
N LYS A 32 4.03 -10.42 -6.63
CA LYS A 32 3.13 -10.22 -7.78
C LYS A 32 3.35 -8.92 -8.54
N CYS A 33 3.90 -7.88 -7.91
CA CYS A 33 4.05 -6.58 -8.55
C CYS A 33 5.12 -6.63 -9.66
N ALA A 34 4.72 -6.46 -10.92
CA ALA A 34 5.63 -6.42 -12.06
C ALA A 34 6.24 -5.03 -12.34
N HIS A 35 6.07 -4.05 -11.45
CA HIS A 35 6.65 -2.71 -11.58
C HIS A 35 6.22 -1.89 -12.82
N CYS A 36 5.16 -2.31 -13.52
CA CYS A 36 4.66 -1.69 -14.75
C CYS A 36 4.21 -0.23 -14.55
N GLY A 37 3.61 0.08 -13.40
CA GLY A 37 3.07 1.40 -13.09
C GLY A 37 1.73 1.73 -13.75
N ASP A 38 1.00 0.75 -14.27
CA ASP A 38 -0.36 0.97 -14.79
C ASP A 38 -1.28 1.56 -13.72
N CYS A 39 -1.18 1.06 -12.48
CA CYS A 39 -1.93 1.57 -11.34
C CYS A 39 -1.67 3.06 -11.03
N VAL A 40 -0.42 3.51 -11.18
CA VAL A 40 -0.04 4.93 -11.00
C VAL A 40 -0.72 5.79 -12.07
N ARG A 41 -0.65 5.37 -13.35
CA ARG A 41 -1.28 6.07 -14.47
C ARG A 41 -2.80 6.09 -14.40
N ALA A 42 -3.41 5.02 -13.88
CA ALA A 42 -4.85 4.88 -13.80
C ALA A 42 -5.47 5.58 -12.59
N CYS A 43 -4.68 6.09 -11.64
CA CYS A 43 -5.19 6.74 -10.44
C CYS A 43 -5.71 8.15 -10.77
N PRO A 44 -7.04 8.40 -10.74
CA PRO A 44 -7.57 9.72 -11.09
C PRO A 44 -7.21 10.79 -10.05
N GLU A 45 -7.01 10.38 -8.79
CA GLU A 45 -6.64 11.28 -7.69
C GLU A 45 -5.14 11.65 -7.70
N GLY A 46 -4.32 10.97 -8.52
CA GLY A 46 -2.87 11.22 -8.56
C GLY A 46 -2.12 10.84 -7.27
N VAL A 47 -2.73 10.07 -6.37
CA VAL A 47 -2.15 9.75 -5.04
C VAL A 47 -1.23 8.53 -5.04
N LEU A 48 -1.00 7.89 -6.19
CA LEU A 48 -0.09 6.75 -6.31
C LEU A 48 1.22 7.18 -6.97
N GLU A 49 2.33 6.93 -6.31
CA GLU A 49 3.68 7.22 -6.80
C GLU A 49 4.55 5.96 -6.80
N LYS A 50 5.66 5.97 -7.54
CA LYS A 50 6.62 4.85 -7.55
C LYS A 50 7.71 5.06 -6.51
N ASP A 51 7.95 4.04 -5.69
CA ASP A 51 9.11 4.01 -4.80
C ASP A 51 10.43 3.80 -5.58
N LYS A 52 11.57 3.82 -4.86
CA LYS A 52 12.91 3.62 -5.45
C LYS A 52 13.09 2.27 -6.17
N ARG A 53 12.21 1.30 -5.92
CA ARG A 53 12.21 -0.02 -6.57
C ARG A 53 11.07 -0.13 -7.59
N GLY A 54 10.41 0.98 -7.96
CA GLY A 54 9.37 1.02 -8.98
C GLY A 54 8.01 0.48 -8.54
N ARG A 55 7.77 0.22 -7.25
CA ARG A 55 6.46 -0.23 -6.77
C ARG A 55 5.57 0.95 -6.42
N PRO A 56 4.25 0.86 -6.67
CA PRO A 56 3.32 1.89 -6.24
C PRO A 56 3.27 1.97 -4.71
N PHE A 57 3.28 3.19 -4.19
CA PHE A 57 2.95 3.53 -2.82
C PHE A 57 1.93 4.67 -2.82
N LEU A 58 1.20 4.80 -1.71
CA LEU A 58 0.20 5.83 -1.51
C LEU A 58 0.86 7.08 -0.92
N ASN A 59 0.85 8.18 -1.67
CA ASN A 59 1.25 9.50 -1.17
C ASN A 59 0.01 10.32 -0.80
N LEU A 60 -0.28 10.39 0.51
CA LEU A 60 -1.38 11.19 1.04
C LEU A 60 -1.07 12.69 1.12
N GLU A 61 0.17 13.10 0.85
CA GLU A 61 0.53 14.53 0.71
C GLU A 61 0.11 15.07 -0.66
N ALA A 62 0.01 14.19 -1.68
CA ALA A 62 -0.44 14.55 -3.02
C ALA A 62 -1.98 14.66 -3.15
N GLY A 63 -2.73 14.06 -2.23
CA GLY A 63 -4.19 14.05 -2.24
C GLY A 63 -4.78 12.91 -1.41
N THR A 64 -6.05 12.59 -1.64
CA THR A 64 -6.77 11.53 -0.91
C THR A 64 -7.20 10.40 -1.83
N CYS A 65 -7.03 9.15 -1.40
CA CYS A 65 -7.61 8.01 -2.11
C CYS A 65 -9.13 7.97 -1.91
N THR A 66 -9.90 8.05 -2.99
CA THR A 66 -11.37 7.95 -3.00
C THR A 66 -11.88 6.50 -3.02
N PHE A 67 -10.99 5.52 -2.95
CA PHE A 67 -11.31 4.11 -3.06
C PHE A 67 -12.08 3.73 -4.35
N CYS A 68 -11.77 4.39 -5.48
CA CYS A 68 -12.45 4.15 -6.76
C CYS A 68 -12.05 2.85 -7.50
N GLN A 69 -11.09 2.10 -6.97
CA GLN A 69 -10.57 0.82 -7.51
C GLN A 69 -9.97 0.89 -8.94
N ALA A 70 -9.71 2.07 -9.50
CA ALA A 70 -9.11 2.19 -10.83
C ALA A 70 -7.75 1.48 -10.93
N CYS A 71 -6.94 1.54 -9.86
CA CYS A 71 -5.67 0.84 -9.78
C CYS A 71 -5.80 -0.70 -9.73
N VAL A 72 -6.91 -1.23 -9.20
CA VAL A 72 -7.22 -2.66 -9.17
C VAL A 72 -7.60 -3.14 -10.57
N ARG A 73 -8.51 -2.43 -11.24
CA ARG A 73 -9.01 -2.79 -12.58
C ARG A 73 -7.91 -2.92 -13.65
N VAL A 74 -6.83 -2.15 -13.52
CA VAL A 74 -5.69 -2.21 -14.46
C VAL A 74 -4.56 -3.14 -14.00
N CYS A 75 -4.64 -3.74 -12.82
CA CYS A 75 -3.58 -4.59 -12.28
C CYS A 75 -3.66 -6.01 -12.84
N SER A 76 -3.02 -6.23 -13.99
CA SER A 76 -2.99 -7.52 -14.67
C SER A 76 -2.32 -8.66 -13.89
N THR A 77 -1.48 -8.36 -12.90
CA THR A 77 -0.77 -9.38 -12.11
C THR A 77 -1.52 -9.80 -10.83
N GLY A 78 -2.64 -9.13 -10.51
CA GLY A 78 -3.36 -9.36 -9.25
C GLY A 78 -2.57 -8.94 -8.00
N ALA A 79 -1.52 -8.12 -8.15
CA ALA A 79 -0.83 -7.52 -7.00
C ALA A 79 -1.75 -6.56 -6.24
N LEU A 80 -2.65 -5.88 -6.97
CA LEU A 80 -3.76 -5.11 -6.41
C LEU A 80 -5.05 -5.85 -6.76
N PHE A 81 -5.84 -6.22 -5.76
CA PHE A 81 -7.05 -7.03 -5.93
C PHE A 81 -8.14 -6.67 -4.93
N SER A 82 -9.40 -6.76 -5.35
CA SER A 82 -10.55 -6.63 -4.47
C SER A 82 -11.51 -7.79 -4.66
N ASP A 83 -11.86 -8.46 -3.56
CA ASP A 83 -12.84 -9.58 -3.54
C ASP A 83 -14.24 -9.15 -3.98
N ALA A 84 -14.54 -7.85 -3.97
CA ALA A 84 -15.85 -7.30 -4.32
C ALA A 84 -16.24 -7.44 -5.81
N GLU A 85 -15.27 -7.71 -6.71
CA GLU A 85 -15.52 -7.82 -8.16
C GLU A 85 -15.62 -9.28 -8.63
N GLN A 86 -15.64 -10.24 -7.70
CA GLN A 86 -16.05 -11.61 -7.99
C GLN A 86 -17.57 -11.70 -7.85
N GLU A 87 -18.28 -11.81 -8.98
CA GLU A 87 -19.69 -12.21 -9.05
C GLU A 87 -19.98 -13.35 -8.05
N PRO A 88 -21.18 -13.33 -7.43
CA PRO A 88 -21.45 -14.05 -6.20
C PRO A 88 -21.07 -15.51 -6.37
N ARG A 89 -20.28 -16.07 -5.44
CA ARG A 89 -20.17 -17.51 -5.30
C ARG A 89 -21.61 -18.03 -5.15
N VAL A 90 -22.19 -18.51 -6.24
CA VAL A 90 -23.33 -19.40 -6.24
C VAL A 90 -22.88 -20.60 -5.41
N ILE A 91 -23.23 -20.56 -4.13
CA ILE A 91 -23.17 -21.74 -3.27
C ILE A 91 -24.26 -22.65 -3.82
N SER A 92 -23.86 -23.58 -4.68
CA SER A 92 -24.72 -24.68 -5.11
C SER A 92 -24.90 -25.68 -3.99
#